data_AF-A0A7S8C3I9-F1
#
_entry.id   AF-A0A7S8C3I9-F1
#
_cell.length_a   1.000
_cell.length_b   1.000
_cell.length_c   1.000
_cell.angle_alpha   90.00
_cell.angle_beta   90.00
_cell.angle_gamma   90.00
#
_symmetry.space_group_name_H-M   'P 1'
#
loop_
_entity.id
_entity.type
_entity.pdbx_description
1 polymer ?
#
loop_
_entity_poly.entity_id
_entity_poly.type
_entity_poly.pdbx_seq_one_letter_code
_entity_poly.pdbx_strand_id
1 'polypeptide(L)' 'MEKDVGLRIRVQRELREQFVAACRAEDKPAAQVIREFMRSYVSDQKRSQVVADSTNKNTMGSHGNKEI' A
#
# COMPACT_ATOMS: atom_id res chain seq x y z
N MET A 1 16.36 8.13 -2.70
CA MET A 1 16.11 6.79 -2.12
C MET A 1 14.70 6.80 -1.55
N GLU A 2 13.69 6.52 -2.37
CA GLU A 2 12.34 6.30 -1.87
C GLU A 2 12.26 4.92 -1.24
N LYS A 3 11.78 4.85 0.00
CA LYS A 3 11.60 3.58 0.73
C LYS A 3 10.27 2.98 0.30
N ASP A 4 10.28 1.73 -0.15
CA ASP A 4 9.06 0.94 -0.26
C ASP A 4 8.46 0.75 1.14
N VAL A 5 7.16 1.05 1.28
CA VAL A 5 6.41 0.86 2.53
C VAL A 5 5.45 -0.31 2.38
N GLY A 6 5.43 -1.21 3.36
CA GLY A 6 4.51 -2.35 3.39
C GLY A 6 3.11 -1.94 3.87
N LEU A 7 2.08 -2.17 3.05
CA LEU A 7 0.67 -1.99 3.42
C LEU A 7 0.03 -3.35 3.70
N ARG A 8 -0.58 -3.53 4.89
CA ARG A 8 -1.31 -4.76 5.23
C ARG A 8 -2.81 -4.54 5.07
N ILE A 9 -3.40 -5.17 4.06
CA ILE A 9 -4.84 -5.13 3.79
C ILE A 9 -5.45 -6.49 4.16
N ARG A 10 -6.60 -6.49 4.84
CA ARG A 10 -7.42 -7.70 5.03
C ARG A 10 -8.48 -7.76 3.93
N VAL A 11 -8.53 -8.87 3.23
CA VAL A 11 -9.51 -9.14 2.18
C VAL A 11 -10.14 -10.50 2.42
N GLN A 12 -11.32 -10.72 1.84
CA GLN A 12 -11.97 -12.03 1.87
C GLN A 12 -11.14 -13.05 1.09
N ARG A 13 -11.16 -14.31 1.55
CA ARG A 13 -10.39 -15.41 0.94
C ARG A 13 -10.73 -15.56 -0.55
N GLU A 14 -12.01 -15.55 -0.88
CA GLU A 14 -12.50 -15.73 -2.25
C GLU A 14 -12.02 -14.61 -3.16
N LEU A 15 -12.10 -13.35 -2.71
CA LEU A 15 -11.60 -12.20 -3.46
C LEU A 15 -10.09 -12.30 -3.74
N ARG A 16 -9.30 -12.74 -2.74
CA ARG A 16 -7.86 -13.00 -2.92
C ARG A 16 -7.64 -14.06 -3.99
N GLU A 17 -8.37 -15.15 -3.96
CA GLU A 17 -8.21 -16.25 -4.92
C GLU A 17 -8.55 -15.82 -6.34
N GLN A 18 -9.66 -15.10 -6.53
CA GLN A 18 -10.02 -14.52 -7.82
C GLN A 18 -8.98 -13.51 -8.31
N PHE A 19 -8.50 -12.62 -7.43
CA PHE A 19 -7.47 -11.64 -7.79
C PHE A 19 -6.15 -12.30 -8.19
N VAL A 20 -5.70 -13.31 -7.44
CA VAL A 20 -4.49 -14.06 -7.75
C VAL A 20 -4.65 -14.84 -9.06
N ALA A 21 -5.83 -15.42 -9.32
CA ALA A 21 -6.11 -16.11 -10.58
C ALA A 21 -6.05 -15.16 -11.78
N ALA A 22 -6.64 -13.96 -11.68
CA ALA A 22 -6.56 -12.93 -12.71
C ALA A 22 -5.11 -12.45 -12.94
N CYS A 23 -4.36 -12.18 -11.87
CA CYS A 23 -2.95 -11.80 -11.95
C CYS A 23 -2.10 -12.87 -12.66
N ARG A 24 -2.37 -14.16 -12.37
CA ARG A 24 -1.70 -15.29 -13.05
C ARG A 24 -2.05 -15.36 -14.53
N ALA A 25 -3.31 -15.09 -14.90
CA ALA A 25 -3.73 -15.08 -16.30
C ALA A 25 -3.04 -13.96 -17.10
N GLU A 26 -2.75 -12.83 -16.45
CA GLU A 26 -2.02 -11.71 -17.05
C GLU A 26 -0.49 -11.81 -16.95
N ASP A 27 0.05 -12.86 -16.32
CA ASP A 27 1.47 -13.03 -16.00
C ASP A 27 2.08 -11.85 -15.21
N LYS A 28 1.25 -11.18 -14.41
CA LYS A 28 1.67 -10.03 -13.60
C LYS A 28 1.66 -10.37 -12.11
N PRO A 29 2.66 -9.93 -11.34
CA PRO A 29 2.62 -10.09 -9.89
C PRO A 29 1.50 -9.24 -9.29
N ALA A 30 0.74 -9.81 -8.36
CA ALA A 30 -0.37 -9.14 -7.67
C ALA A 30 -0.01 -7.75 -7.10
N ALA A 31 1.22 -7.61 -6.59
CA ALA A 31 1.73 -6.33 -6.08
C ALA A 31 1.87 -5.25 -7.17
N GLN A 32 2.20 -5.63 -8.40
CA GLN A 32 2.29 -4.70 -9.53
C GLN A 32 0.92 -4.22 -9.95
N VAL A 33 -0.05 -5.14 -10.11
CA VAL A 33 -1.45 -4.80 -10.42
C VAL A 33 -2.01 -3.86 -9.36
N ILE A 34 -1.79 -4.13 -8.07
CA ILE A 34 -2.25 -3.27 -6.98
C ILE A 34 -1.61 -1.87 -7.05
N ARG A 35 -0.30 -1.76 -7.29
CA ARG A 35 0.38 -0.45 -7.41
C ARG A 35 -0.13 0.36 -8.59
N GLU A 36 -0.33 -0.29 -9.73
CA GLU A 36 -0.83 0.36 -10.95
C GLU A 36 -2.29 0.81 -10.77
N PHE A 37 -3.12 -0.05 -10.19
CA PHE A 37 -4.50 0.27 -9.83
C PHE A 37 -4.57 1.42 -8.82
N MET A 38 -3.75 1.38 -7.76
CA MET A 38 -3.65 2.48 -6.78
C MET A 38 -3.25 3.80 -7.44
N ARG A 39 -2.30 3.79 -8.39
CA ARG A 39 -1.88 5.00 -9.10
C ARG A 39 -3.00 5.56 -9.97
N SER A 40 -3.69 4.71 -10.73
CA SER A 40 -4.85 5.12 -11.53
C SER A 40 -5.96 5.66 -10.64
N TYR A 41 -6.28 4.95 -9.56
CA TYR A 41 -7.32 5.32 -8.61
C TYR A 41 -7.03 6.66 -7.93
N VAL A 42 -5.77 6.92 -7.52
CA VAL A 42 -5.35 8.22 -6.96
C VAL A 42 -5.34 9.32 -8.02
N SER A 43 -5.01 9.02 -9.28
CA SER A 43 -5.06 10.00 -10.37
C SER A 43 -6.50 10.46 -10.63
N ASP A 44 -7.43 9.51 -10.67
CA ASP A 44 -8.86 9.78 -10.84
C ASP A 44 -9.44 10.48 -9.60
N GLN A 45 -9.02 10.07 -8.39
CA GLN A 45 -9.41 10.75 -7.16
C GLN A 45 -8.76 12.11 -6.99
N LYS A 46 -7.53 12.39 -7.45
CA LYS A 46 -6.92 13.73 -7.39
C LYS A 46 -7.72 14.76 -8.16
N ARG A 47 -8.45 14.32 -9.19
CA ARG A 47 -9.42 15.12 -9.92
C ARG A 47 -10.69 15.42 -9.10
N SER A 48 -10.86 14.80 -7.93
CA SER A 48 -12.02 14.96 -7.04
C SER A 48 -11.71 15.19 -5.55
N GLN A 49 -10.49 14.95 -5.03
CA GLN A 49 -10.17 14.82 -3.60
C GLN A 49 -8.69 15.13 -3.34
N VAL A 50 -8.40 16.38 -2.95
CA VAL A 50 -7.09 16.89 -2.50
C VAL A 50 -6.65 16.35 -1.12
N VAL A 51 -7.23 15.25 -0.60
CA VAL A 51 -7.36 15.02 0.86
C VAL A 51 -6.83 13.70 1.44
N ALA A 52 -6.04 12.89 0.72
CA ALA A 52 -5.43 11.67 1.30
C ALA A 52 -3.91 11.77 1.48
N ASP A 53 -3.45 12.96 1.89
CA ASP A 53 -2.10 13.16 2.41
C ASP A 53 -2.12 12.84 3.92
N SER A 54 -1.95 11.58 4.30
CA SER A 54 -1.53 11.15 5.65
C SER A 54 -1.56 9.63 5.82
N THR A 55 -0.61 9.13 6.62
CA THR A 55 -0.55 7.82 7.33
C THR A 55 0.58 6.93 6.79
N ASN A 56 1.73 6.75 7.45
CA ASN A 56 1.94 6.75 8.90
C ASN A 56 3.42 6.99 9.27
N LYS A 57 3.64 7.97 10.16
CA LYS A 57 4.85 8.09 10.99
C LYS A 57 4.79 7.02 12.08
N ASN A 58 5.54 5.91 11.99
CA ASN A 58 5.91 5.18 13.21
C ASN A 58 7.15 4.28 13.06
N THR A 59 8.30 4.79 13.50
CA THR A 59 9.30 3.97 14.21
C THR A 59 9.94 4.84 15.28
N MET A 60 9.26 4.99 16.42
CA MET A 60 9.92 5.28 17.69
C MET A 60 10.29 3.97 18.39
N GLY A 61 11.55 3.88 18.81
CA GLY A 61 12.13 2.89 19.72
C GLY A 61 13.57 3.36 20.01
N SER A 62 13.78 4.28 20.95
CA SER A 62 13.92 4.06 22.40
C SER A 62 15.22 3.35 22.79
N HIS A 63 16.27 4.13 23.00
CA HIS A 63 17.34 3.96 24.00
C HIS A 63 17.90 5.36 24.22
N GLY A 64 18.00 5.99 25.39
CA GLY A 64 17.67 5.71 26.78
C GLY A 64 18.27 6.90 27.53
N ASN A 65 17.48 7.58 28.37
CA ASN A 65 17.96 8.68 29.23
C ASN A 65 18.97 8.17 30.26
N LYS A 66 20.02 8.96 30.54
CA LYS A 66 20.53 9.32 31.89
C LYS A 66 21.73 10.28 31.71
N GLU A 67 21.54 11.56 31.99
CA GLU A 67 21.82 12.22 33.28
C GLU A 67 23.34 12.43 33.52
N ILE A 68 23.74 13.71 33.39
CA ILE A 68 24.89 14.41 34.00
C ILE A 68 26.30 13.94 33.62
#